data_AF-A0A0M1IUI2-F1
#
_entry.id   AF-A0A0M1IUI2-F1
#
_cell.length_a   1.000
_cell.length_b   1.000
_cell.length_c   1.000
_cell.angle_alpha   90.00
_cell.angle_beta   90.00
_cell.angle_gamma   90.00
#
_symmetry.space_group_name_H-M   'P 1'
#
loop_
_entity.id
_entity.type
_entity.pdbx_description
1 polymer ?
#
loop_
_entity_poly.entity_id
_entity_poly.type
_entity_poly.pdbx_seq_one_letter_code
_entity_poly.pdbx_strand_id
1 'polypeptide(L)'
;MNKKIKTTDLNLNVSTGTILYVDIDIFRFLYDQEIYCITVEVLDGENYEFLEEINLEKDKSNLDHNDLKRFALNWIFKNVEIVKEAPEVPAQEQLKKDKDNELLALIITADSLISKAIKIIKNDISE
;
A
#
# COMPACT_ATOMS: atom_id res chain seq x y z
N MET A 1 -2.60 32.73 0.97
CA MET A 1 -2.18 34.13 1.29
C MET A 1 -0.95 34.47 0.47
N ASN A 2 -1.01 35.47 -0.42
CA ASN A 2 0.13 35.86 -1.25
C ASN A 2 0.82 37.08 -0.61
N LYS A 3 1.62 36.84 0.45
CA LYS A 3 2.38 37.90 1.14
C LYS A 3 3.77 37.98 0.54
N LYS A 4 4.09 39.09 -0.12
CA LYS A 4 5.45 39.37 -0.61
C LYS A 4 6.33 39.82 0.56
N ILE A 5 7.52 39.24 0.67
CA ILE A 5 8.57 39.66 1.61
C ILE A 5 9.33 40.83 0.97
N LYS A 6 9.55 41.92 1.72
CA LYS A 6 10.32 43.09 1.26
C LYS A 6 11.77 42.95 1.75
N THR A 7 12.76 43.14 0.88
CA THR A 7 14.20 43.17 1.22
C THR A 7 14.92 44.24 0.40
N THR A 8 16.01 44.79 0.93
CA THR A 8 16.91 45.74 0.24
C THR A 8 18.16 45.10 -0.33
N ASP A 9 18.50 43.89 0.13
CA ASP A 9 19.64 43.11 -0.33
C ASP A 9 19.20 41.70 -0.72
N LEU A 10 19.67 41.24 -1.88
CA LEU A 10 19.44 39.89 -2.38
C LEU A 10 20.72 39.39 -3.06
N ASN A 11 21.43 38.49 -2.38
CA ASN A 11 22.59 37.80 -2.93
C ASN A 11 22.20 36.36 -3.26
N LEU A 12 22.54 35.92 -4.47
CA LEU A 12 22.38 34.54 -4.92
C LEU A 12 23.71 33.81 -4.76
N ASN A 13 23.75 32.82 -3.87
CA ASN A 13 24.86 31.89 -3.75
C ASN A 13 24.38 30.52 -4.22
N VAL A 14 25.18 29.86 -5.06
CA VAL A 14 24.92 28.51 -5.56
C VAL A 14 26.01 27.59 -5.04
N SER A 15 25.63 26.57 -4.30
CA SER A 15 26.48 25.49 -3.83
C SER A 15 26.02 24.16 -4.42
N THR A 16 26.87 23.14 -4.33
CA THR A 16 26.55 21.78 -4.75
C THR A 16 26.89 20.84 -3.60
N GLY A 17 25.90 20.05 -3.18
CA GLY A 17 26.04 19.05 -2.13
C GLY A 17 26.06 17.63 -2.66
N THR A 18 26.20 16.65 -1.76
CA THR A 18 26.08 15.23 -2.04
C THR A 18 24.90 14.66 -1.26
N ILE A 19 24.01 13.94 -1.95
CA ILE A 19 22.91 13.20 -1.34
C ILE A 19 23.24 11.71 -1.44
N LEU A 20 23.15 11.00 -0.32
CA LEU A 20 23.25 9.54 -0.31
C LEU A 20 21.86 8.94 -0.49
N TYR A 21 21.73 7.87 -1.25
CA TYR A 21 20.45 7.16 -1.37
C TYR A 21 20.61 5.66 -1.17
N VAL A 22 19.60 5.06 -0.56
CA VAL A 22 19.44 3.60 -0.42
C VAL A 22 18.03 3.25 -0.87
N ASP A 23 17.94 2.37 -1.86
CA ASP A 23 16.68 1.85 -2.38
C ASP A 23 16.44 0.45 -1.82
N ILE A 24 15.24 0.19 -1.30
CA ILE A 24 14.77 -1.12 -0.83
C ILE A 24 13.37 -1.34 -1.40
N ASP A 25 13.26 -2.20 -2.41
CA ASP A 25 12.01 -2.47 -3.12
C ASP A 25 11.36 -1.16 -3.63
N ILE A 26 10.13 -0.85 -3.21
CA ILE A 26 9.45 0.41 -3.58
C ILE A 26 9.89 1.62 -2.73
N PHE A 27 10.72 1.43 -1.69
CA PHE A 27 11.11 2.51 -0.79
C PHE A 27 12.47 3.10 -1.16
N ARG A 28 12.59 4.42 -1.07
CA ARG A 28 13.84 5.17 -1.22
C ARG A 28 14.12 5.99 0.02
N PHE A 29 15.36 5.93 0.50
CA PHE A 29 15.85 6.70 1.63
C PHE A 29 16.94 7.64 1.14
N LEU A 30 16.69 8.95 1.19
CA LEU A 30 17.65 9.98 0.80
C LEU A 30 18.22 10.64 2.04
N TYR A 31 19.53 10.70 2.16
CA TYR A 31 20.20 11.43 3.22
C TYR A 31 20.89 12.67 2.65
N ASP A 32 20.43 13.83 3.10
CA ASP A 32 21.06 15.12 2.83
C ASP A 32 22.04 15.47 3.97
N GLN A 33 23.33 15.52 3.61
CA GLN A 33 24.42 15.80 4.54
C GLN A 33 24.48 17.26 5.00
N GLU A 34 23.87 18.20 4.27
CA GLU A 34 23.94 19.63 4.60
C GLU A 34 22.90 20.00 5.67
N ILE A 35 21.70 19.43 5.55
CA ILE A 35 20.58 19.69 6.48
C ILE A 35 20.36 18.56 7.48
N TYR A 36 21.17 17.50 7.40
CA TYR A 36 21.16 16.36 8.31
C TYR A 36 19.77 15.70 8.40
N CYS A 37 19.15 15.46 7.25
CA CYS A 37 17.78 14.94 7.17
C CYS A 37 17.72 13.69 6.29
N ILE A 38 16.94 12.70 6.71
CA ILE A 38 16.57 11.56 5.89
C ILE A 38 15.15 11.75 5.37
N THR A 39 14.98 11.78 4.06
CA THR A 39 13.67 11.73 3.40
C THR A 39 13.37 10.30 3.00
N VAL A 40 12.17 9.83 3.34
CA VAL A 40 11.66 8.53 2.91
C VAL A 40 10.63 8.75 1.82
N GLU A 41 10.78 8.07 0.70
CA GLU A 41 9.88 8.12 -0.44
C GLU A 41 9.42 6.71 -0.82
N VAL A 42 8.24 6.63 -1.44
CA VAL A 42 7.65 5.38 -1.94
C VAL A 42 7.38 5.52 -3.43
N LEU A 43 7.71 4.51 -4.21
CA LEU A 43 7.39 4.44 -5.62
C LEU A 43 5.87 4.25 -5.78
N ASP A 44 5.20 5.26 -6.35
CA ASP A 44 3.82 5.18 -6.81
C ASP A 44 3.77 5.37 -8.33
N GLY A 45 3.51 4.27 -9.04
CA GLY A 45 3.58 4.21 -10.50
C GLY A 45 5.00 4.45 -11.03
N GLU A 46 5.22 5.60 -11.67
CA GLU A 46 6.50 5.97 -12.29
C GLU A 46 7.33 6.95 -11.44
N ASN A 47 6.76 7.49 -10.35
CA ASN A 47 7.40 8.54 -9.55
C ASN A 47 7.52 8.13 -8.08
N TYR A 48 8.51 8.72 -7.41
CA TYR A 48 8.64 8.63 -5.96
C TYR A 48 7.78 9.72 -5.31
N GLU A 49 6.91 9.30 -4.39
CA GLU A 49 6.11 10.19 -3.56
C GLU A 49 6.71 10.30 -2.16
N PHE A 50 6.68 11.52 -1.62
CA PHE A 50 7.12 11.81 -0.26
C PHE A 50 6.28 11.04 0.75
N LEU A 51 6.94 10.28 1.62
CA LEU A 51 6.30 9.58 2.74
C LEU A 51 6.52 10.32 4.05
N GLU A 52 7.79 10.55 4.42
CA GLU A 52 8.13 11.27 5.64
C GLU A 52 9.55 11.86 5.63
N GLU A 53 9.83 12.71 6.62
CA GLU A 53 11.12 13.34 6.84
C GLU A 53 11.58 13.11 8.29
N ILE A 54 12.85 12.73 8.43
CA ILE A 54 13.46 12.34 9.70
C ILE A 54 14.69 13.21 9.91
N ASN A 55 14.53 14.24 10.73
CA ASN A 55 15.62 15.13 11.12
C ASN A 55 16.57 14.40 12.07
N LEU A 56 17.87 14.43 11.77
CA LEU A 56 18.90 13.88 12.63
C LEU A 56 19.45 14.98 13.55
N GLU A 57 19.82 14.57 14.76
CA GLU A 57 20.64 15.42 15.63
C GLU A 57 22.01 15.65 14.96
N LYS A 58 22.51 16.87 15.06
CA LYS A 58 23.79 17.32 14.45
C LYS A 58 25.00 16.48 14.86
N ASP A 59 24.90 15.75 15.96
CA ASP A 59 25.95 14.94 16.54
C ASP A 59 25.97 13.52 15.94
N LYS A 60 24.87 13.11 15.27
CA LYS A 60 24.68 11.80 14.62
C LYS A 60 24.71 11.89 13.10
N SER A 61 25.21 13.00 12.57
CA SER A 61 24.90 13.45 11.22
C SER A 61 26.03 13.26 10.21
N ASN A 62 26.98 12.38 10.51
CA ASN A 62 27.92 11.85 9.54
C ASN A 62 27.57 10.39 9.23
N LEU A 63 26.41 10.19 8.60
CA LEU A 63 26.03 8.87 8.09
C LEU A 63 26.77 8.60 6.79
N ASP A 64 27.42 7.43 6.71
CA ASP A 64 27.86 6.87 5.44
C ASP A 64 26.77 5.97 4.81
N HIS A 65 27.07 5.36 3.66
CA HIS A 65 26.12 4.46 2.99
C HIS A 65 25.76 3.22 3.82
N ASN A 66 26.69 2.69 4.62
CA ASN A 66 26.43 1.52 5.46
C ASN A 66 25.53 1.89 6.65
N ASP A 67 25.73 3.08 7.22
CA ASP A 67 24.88 3.60 8.29
C ASP A 67 23.46 3.88 7.77
N LEU A 68 23.34 4.53 6.59
CA LEU A 68 22.05 4.74 5.94
C LEU A 68 21.36 3.42 5.60
N LYS A 69 22.11 2.42 5.11
CA LYS A 69 21.59 1.08 4.86
C LYS A 69 21.04 0.42 6.13
N ARG A 70 21.76 0.52 7.25
CA ARG A 70 21.29 -0.01 8.55
C ARG A 70 20.03 0.71 9.01
N PHE A 71 20.00 2.03 8.87
CA PHE A 71 18.83 2.85 9.19
C PHE A 71 17.62 2.41 8.35
N ALA A 72 17.76 2.33 7.03
CA ALA A 72 16.70 1.95 6.10
C ALA A 72 16.14 0.55 6.43
N LEU A 73 16.99 -0.44 6.68
CA LEU A 73 16.55 -1.79 7.06
C LEU A 73 15.77 -1.79 8.39
N ASN A 74 16.29 -1.09 9.40
CA ASN A 74 15.59 -0.98 10.69
C ASN A 74 14.24 -0.28 10.55
N TRP A 75 14.17 0.73 9.69
CA TRP A 75 12.93 1.43 9.39
C TRP A 75 11.92 0.50 8.73
N ILE A 76 12.33 -0.28 7.73
CA ILE A 76 11.45 -1.24 7.04
C ILE A 76 10.90 -2.26 8.03
N PHE A 77 11.76 -2.88 8.85
CA PHE A 77 11.30 -3.88 9.83
C PHE A 77 10.35 -3.32 10.88
N LYS A 78 10.43 -2.02 11.17
CA LYS A 78 9.58 -1.37 12.16
C LYS A 78 8.23 -0.93 11.56
N ASN A 79 8.21 -0.49 10.32
CA ASN A 79 7.07 0.23 9.75
C ASN A 79 6.36 -0.52 8.61
N VAL A 80 6.97 -1.56 8.04
CA VAL A 80 6.39 -2.31 6.91
C VAL A 80 5.99 -3.71 7.37
N GLU A 81 4.71 -4.03 7.20
CA GLU A 81 4.17 -5.37 7.41
C GLU A 81 4.30 -6.20 6.13
N ILE A 82 5.04 -7.31 6.21
CA ILE A 82 5.16 -8.25 5.10
C ILE A 82 3.97 -9.23 5.18
N VAL A 83 2.92 -8.95 4.44
CA VAL A 83 1.77 -9.86 4.31
C VAL A 83 2.13 -10.90 3.25
N LYS A 84 2.10 -12.19 3.61
CA LYS A 84 2.17 -13.26 2.61
C LYS A 84 0.92 -13.18 1.75
N GLU A 85 1.09 -13.10 0.43
CA GLU A 85 -0.03 -13.26 -0.49
C GLU A 85 -0.77 -14.58 -0.15
N ALA A 86 -2.10 -14.48 -0.06
CA ALA A 86 -2.94 -15.66 0.01
C ALA A 86 -2.62 -16.53 -1.23
N PRO A 87 -2.58 -17.87 -1.10
CA PRO A 87 -2.31 -18.72 -2.25
C PRO A 87 -3.27 -18.34 -3.38
N GLU A 88 -2.72 -17.95 -4.53
CA GLU A 88 -3.49 -17.71 -5.74
C GLU A 88 -4.23 -19.01 -6.06
N VAL A 89 -5.52 -19.06 -5.73
CA VAL A 89 -6.39 -20.14 -6.20
C VAL A 89 -6.45 -19.97 -7.72
N PRO A 90 -5.99 -20.93 -8.53
CA PRO A 90 -5.99 -20.81 -9.98
C PRO A 90 -7.37 -20.38 -10.47
N ALA A 91 -7.45 -19.45 -11.43
CA ALA A 91 -8.72 -18.93 -11.96
C ALA A 91 -9.71 -20.04 -12.39
N GLN A 92 -9.18 -21.22 -12.75
CA GLN A 92 -9.97 -22.41 -13.10
C GLN A 92 -10.72 -23.03 -11.90
N GLU A 93 -10.21 -22.91 -10.68
CA GLU A 93 -10.87 -23.37 -9.44
C GLU A 93 -11.91 -22.37 -8.95
N GLN A 94 -11.69 -21.06 -9.14
CA GLN A 94 -12.72 -20.04 -8.88
C GLN A 94 -13.94 -20.22 -9.80
N LEU A 95 -13.71 -20.41 -11.11
CA LEU A 95 -14.78 -20.67 -12.08
C LEU A 95 -15.57 -21.96 -11.80
N LYS A 96 -14.94 -23.00 -11.23
CA LYS A 96 -15.66 -24.22 -10.81
C LYS A 96 -16.53 -23.94 -9.59
N LYS A 97 -15.97 -23.26 -8.58
CA LYS A 97 -16.69 -22.92 -7.35
C LYS A 97 -17.91 -22.04 -7.62
N ASP A 98 -17.80 -21.08 -8.54
CA ASP A 98 -18.91 -20.21 -8.91
C ASP A 98 -20.04 -20.96 -9.62
N LYS A 99 -19.70 -21.89 -10.53
CA LYS A 99 -20.69 -22.76 -11.18
C LYS A 99 -21.39 -23.70 -10.21
N ASP A 100 -20.64 -24.25 -9.25
CA ASP A 100 -21.21 -25.12 -8.22
C ASP A 100 -22.19 -24.36 -7.32
N ASN A 101 -21.87 -23.11 -6.98
CA ASN A 101 -22.75 -22.23 -6.20
C ASN A 101 -24.04 -21.86 -6.97
N GLU A 102 -23.94 -21.55 -8.26
CA GLU A 102 -25.11 -21.30 -9.12
C GLU A 102 -26.01 -22.53 -9.22
N LEU A 103 -25.42 -23.73 -9.38
CA LEU A 103 -26.16 -24.98 -9.44
C LEU A 103 -26.90 -25.27 -8.13
N LEU A 104 -26.26 -25.04 -6.98
CA LEU A 104 -26.89 -25.19 -5.66
C LEU A 104 -28.06 -24.22 -5.47
N ALA A 105 -27.91 -22.96 -5.89
CA ALA A 105 -29.00 -21.97 -5.83
C ALA A 105 -30.20 -22.38 -6.69
N LEU A 106 -29.94 -22.95 -7.87
CA LEU A 106 -30.98 -23.46 -8.78
C LEU A 106 -31.74 -24.64 -8.17
N ILE A 107 -31.03 -25.60 -7.55
CA ILE A 107 -31.64 -26.77 -6.89
C ILE A 107 -32.52 -26.33 -5.71
N ILE A 108 -32.02 -25.46 -4.84
CA ILE A 108 -32.78 -24.95 -3.69
C ILE A 108 -34.06 -24.24 -4.15
N THR A 109 -33.97 -23.50 -5.25
CA THR A 109 -35.12 -22.79 -5.83
C THR A 109 -36.16 -23.77 -6.38
N ALA A 110 -35.72 -24.83 -7.06
CA ALA A 110 -36.61 -25.87 -7.58
C ALA A 110 -37.34 -26.61 -6.44
N ASP A 111 -36.63 -27.00 -5.37
CA ASP A 111 -37.21 -27.67 -4.20
C ASP A 111 -38.25 -26.80 -3.48
N SER A 112 -37.99 -25.50 -3.39
CA SER A 112 -38.93 -24.50 -2.86
C SER A 112 -40.21 -24.41 -3.70
N LEU A 113 -40.09 -24.42 -5.04
CA LEU A 113 -41.24 -24.39 -5.95
C LEU A 113 -42.07 -25.68 -5.88
N ILE A 114 -41.41 -26.85 -5.84
CA ILE A 114 -42.07 -28.15 -5.68
C ILE A 114 -42.85 -28.19 -4.37
N SER A 115 -42.23 -27.72 -3.28
CA SER A 115 -42.88 -27.68 -1.96
C SER A 115 -44.12 -26.78 -1.94
N LYS A 116 -44.08 -25.63 -2.62
CA LYS A 116 -45.24 -24.74 -2.79
C LYS A 116 -46.35 -25.40 -3.61
N ALA A 117 -46.02 -26.05 -4.72
CA ALA A 117 -46.99 -26.72 -5.57
C ALA A 117 -47.71 -27.86 -4.83
N ILE A 118 -46.97 -28.69 -4.08
CA ILE A 118 -47.55 -29.75 -3.25
C ILE A 118 -48.51 -29.18 -2.20
N LYS A 119 -48.18 -28.04 -1.59
CA LYS A 119 -49.03 -27.39 -0.58
C LYS A 119 -50.34 -26.88 -1.19
N ILE A 120 -50.29 -26.31 -2.39
CA ILE A 120 -51.48 -25.85 -3.13
C ILE A 120 -52.39 -27.05 -3.45
N ILE A 121 -51.82 -28.10 -4.05
CA ILE A 121 -52.57 -29.32 -4.39
C ILE A 121 -53.22 -29.96 -3.14
N LYS A 122 -52.51 -30.00 -2.01
CA LYS A 122 -53.06 -30.53 -0.75
C LYS A 122 -54.21 -29.69 -0.21
N ASN A 123 -54.15 -28.37 -0.34
CA ASN A 123 -55.22 -27.49 0.11
C ASN A 123 -56.47 -27.67 -0.77
N ASP A 124 -56.31 -27.77 -2.09
CA ASP A 124 -57.42 -27.94 -3.04
C ASP A 124 -58.14 -29.30 -2.92
N ILE A 125 -57.50 -30.32 -2.36
CA ILE A 125 -58.10 -31.66 -2.12
C ILE A 125 -58.79 -31.73 -0.74
N SER A 126 -58.55 -30.75 0.15
CA SER A 126 -59.07 -30.74 1.52
C SER A 126 -60.33 -29.90 1.75
N GLU A 127 -60.84 -29.21 0.71
CA GLU A 127 -62.18 -28.59 0.63
C GLU A 127 -63.20 -29.52 -0.04
#